data_AF-A0A9D1KTI9-F1
#
_entry.id   AF-A0A9D1KTI9-F1
#
_cell.length_a   1.000
_cell.length_b   1.000
_cell.length_c   1.000
_cell.angle_alpha   90.00
_cell.angle_beta   90.00
_cell.angle_gamma   90.00
#
_symmetry.space_group_name_H-M   'P 1'
#
loop_
_entity.id
_entity.type
_entity.pdbx_description
1 polymer ?
#
loop_
_entity_poly.entity_id
_entity_poly.type
_entity_poly.pdbx_seq_one_letter_code
_entity_poly.pdbx_strand_id
1 'polypeptide(L)'
;MGRKLFCEISPFTYRISTEKCRLIRNISDLFSQLHGTRFASVKDTQPFPVLIYRHQSLIRRKLGQVDMTLQENKAVNLSLAAPQVNGILIRPGETFSFWQLVGDTTEKKGYKTGLTIKENAPAKGIGGGMCQFTNLIHWMILHSPLTIVEHHHHDGLD
;
A
#
# COMPACT_ATOMS: atom_id res chain seq x y z
N MET A 1 22.04 22.21 12.32
CA MET A 1 21.14 21.09 12.63
C MET A 1 19.73 21.48 12.19
N GLY A 2 19.13 20.73 11.25
CA GLY A 2 17.75 20.97 10.83
C GLY A 2 16.77 20.70 11.98
N ARG A 3 15.63 21.41 12.00
CA ARG A 3 14.57 21.19 12.97
C ARG A 3 13.97 19.80 12.72
N LYS A 4 14.01 18.93 13.74
CA LYS A 4 13.35 17.62 13.68
C LYS A 4 11.83 17.80 13.51
N LEU A 5 11.24 17.01 12.62
CA LEU A 5 9.80 16.85 12.50
C LEU A 5 9.25 16.16 13.76
N PHE A 6 7.97 16.39 14.06
CA PHE A 6 7.34 15.79 15.25
C PHE A 6 7.44 14.24 15.24
N CYS A 7 7.27 13.62 14.07
CA CYS A 7 7.39 12.18 13.88
C CYS A 7 8.82 11.62 14.07
N GLU A 8 9.85 12.47 14.05
CA GLU A 8 11.25 12.09 14.21
C GLU A 8 11.74 12.16 15.66
N ILE A 9 10.92 12.74 16.57
CA ILE A 9 11.30 12.94 17.97
C ILE A 9 11.40 11.61 18.72
N SER A 10 10.45 10.70 18.54
CA SER A 10 10.37 9.43 19.25
C SER A 10 9.44 8.42 18.55
N PRO A 11 9.50 7.12 18.89
CA PRO A 11 8.53 6.13 18.42
C PRO A 11 7.07 6.48 18.76
N PHE A 12 6.85 7.13 19.91
CA PHE A 12 5.53 7.56 20.35
C PHE A 12 4.96 8.68 19.46
N THR A 13 5.78 9.70 19.17
CA THR A 13 5.37 10.82 18.31
C THR A 13 5.24 10.40 16.84
N TYR A 14 6.02 9.42 16.38
CA TYR A 14 5.79 8.75 15.10
C TYR A 14 4.41 8.09 15.07
N ARG A 15 4.06 7.29 16.09
CA ARG A 15 2.75 6.63 16.19
C ARG A 15 1.59 7.64 16.17
N ILE A 16 1.70 8.74 16.92
CA ILE A 16 0.68 9.81 16.89
C ILE A 16 0.53 10.36 15.46
N SER A 17 1.65 10.61 14.78
CA SER A 17 1.64 11.13 13.42
C SER A 17 0.98 10.16 12.45
N THR A 18 1.27 8.85 12.55
CA THR A 18 0.64 7.83 11.70
C THR A 18 -0.86 7.72 11.95
N GLU A 19 -1.31 7.72 13.21
CA GLU A 19 -2.75 7.67 13.52
C GLU A 19 -3.46 8.94 13.03
N LYS A 20 -2.84 10.11 13.18
CA LYS A 20 -3.36 11.37 12.62
C LYS A 20 -3.54 11.27 11.11
N CYS A 21 -2.53 10.78 10.37
CA CYS A 21 -2.62 10.63 8.92
C CYS A 21 -3.73 9.64 8.50
N ARG A 22 -3.87 8.51 9.23
CA ARG A 22 -4.96 7.56 8.98
C ARG A 22 -6.34 8.19 9.22
N LEU A 23 -6.50 8.95 10.30
CA LEU A 23 -7.76 9.63 10.60
C LEU A 23 -8.10 10.66 9.52
N ILE A 24 -7.13 11.48 9.10
CA ILE A 24 -7.32 12.45 8.01
C ILE A 24 -7.76 11.75 6.74
N ARG A 25 -7.11 10.65 6.36
CA ARG A 25 -7.48 9.85 5.18
C ARG A 25 -8.91 9.31 5.31
N ASN A 26 -9.26 8.70 6.42
CA ASN A 26 -10.60 8.14 6.62
C ASN A 26 -11.69 9.22 6.54
N ILE A 27 -11.43 10.41 7.07
CA ILE A 27 -12.34 11.56 6.97
C ILE A 27 -12.45 12.02 5.50
N SER A 28 -11.33 12.10 4.79
CA SER A 28 -11.30 12.45 3.36
C SER A 28 -12.05 11.45 2.50
N ASP A 29 -11.86 10.15 2.75
CA ASP A 29 -12.55 9.06 2.04
C ASP A 29 -14.06 9.13 2.29
N LEU A 30 -14.47 9.36 3.55
CA LEU A 30 -15.88 9.53 3.92
C LEU A 30 -16.50 10.75 3.22
N PHE A 31 -15.80 11.88 3.23
CA PHE A 31 -16.27 13.09 2.55
C PHE A 31 -16.37 12.85 1.04
N SER A 32 -15.40 12.18 0.44
CA SER A 32 -15.42 11.82 -0.99
C SER A 32 -16.61 10.93 -1.33
N GLN A 33 -16.95 9.95 -0.48
CA GLN A 33 -18.15 9.12 -0.63
C GLN A 33 -19.44 9.93 -0.52
N LEU A 34 -19.53 10.85 0.44
CA LEU A 34 -20.67 11.76 0.59
C LEU A 34 -20.85 12.66 -0.65
N HIS A 35 -19.76 13.00 -1.35
CA HIS A 35 -19.76 13.78 -2.59
C HIS A 35 -19.86 12.91 -3.85
N GLY A 36 -20.20 11.62 -3.71
CA GLY A 36 -20.53 10.74 -4.83
C GLY A 36 -19.41 9.83 -5.33
N THR A 37 -18.23 9.82 -4.69
CA THR A 37 -17.16 8.88 -5.02
C THR A 37 -17.59 7.45 -4.64
N ARG A 38 -17.53 6.53 -5.60
CA ARG A 38 -17.85 5.12 -5.37
C ARG A 38 -16.58 4.30 -5.33
N PHE A 39 -16.18 3.80 -4.17
CA PHE A 39 -15.03 2.92 -4.08
C PHE A 39 -15.38 1.50 -4.55
N ALA A 40 -14.51 0.92 -5.39
CA ALA A 40 -14.63 -0.45 -5.87
C ALA A 40 -14.37 -1.44 -4.72
N SER A 41 -15.36 -2.28 -4.42
CA SER A 41 -15.29 -3.27 -3.33
C SER A 41 -15.83 -4.66 -3.71
N VAL A 42 -16.52 -4.76 -4.84
CA VAL A 42 -17.10 -6.02 -5.33
C VAL A 42 -15.99 -6.90 -5.89
N LYS A 43 -15.99 -8.18 -5.50
CA LYS A 43 -15.12 -9.18 -6.10
C LYS A 43 -15.83 -9.94 -7.20
N ASP A 44 -15.19 -10.00 -8.35
CA ASP A 44 -15.51 -10.88 -9.46
C ASP A 44 -14.21 -11.47 -10.01
N THR A 45 -14.14 -12.79 -10.05
CA THR A 45 -12.95 -13.52 -10.48
C THR A 45 -13.08 -14.08 -11.89
N GLN A 46 -14.22 -13.84 -12.55
CA GLN A 46 -14.40 -14.22 -13.94
C GLN A 46 -13.48 -13.37 -14.83
N PRO A 47 -12.63 -14.00 -15.65
CA PRO A 47 -11.80 -13.25 -16.58
C PRO A 47 -12.64 -12.46 -17.58
N PHE A 48 -12.27 -11.20 -17.81
CA PHE A 48 -12.81 -10.43 -18.91
C PHE A 48 -12.28 -10.96 -20.26
N PRO A 49 -13.03 -10.78 -21.36
CA PRO A 49 -12.63 -11.26 -22.68
C PRO A 49 -11.35 -10.58 -23.20
N VAL A 50 -10.99 -9.42 -22.66
CA VAL A 50 -9.82 -8.64 -23.09
C VAL A 50 -8.89 -8.40 -21.91
N LEU A 51 -7.64 -8.82 -22.06
CA LEU A 51 -6.54 -8.49 -21.13
C LEU A 51 -5.80 -7.26 -21.65
N ILE A 52 -5.89 -6.15 -20.91
CA ILE A 52 -5.22 -4.90 -21.27
C ILE A 52 -3.72 -4.96 -20.99
N TYR A 53 -3.35 -5.41 -19.78
CA TYR A 53 -1.96 -5.47 -19.36
C TYR A 53 -1.74 -6.56 -18.31
N ARG A 54 -0.56 -7.17 -18.33
CA ARG A 54 -0.13 -8.14 -17.32
C ARG A 54 1.34 -7.92 -17.00
N HIS A 55 1.66 -7.92 -15.71
CA HIS A 55 3.03 -7.86 -15.23
C HIS A 55 3.23 -8.82 -14.07
N GLN A 56 4.46 -9.34 -13.95
CA GLN A 56 4.87 -10.14 -12.82
C GLN A 56 6.18 -9.60 -12.26
N SER A 57 6.21 -9.39 -10.94
CA SER A 57 7.38 -8.95 -10.22
C SER A 57 7.87 -10.03 -9.27
N LEU A 58 9.18 -10.18 -9.15
CA LEU A 58 9.80 -11.11 -8.20
C LEU A 58 9.50 -10.67 -6.77
N ILE A 59 8.88 -11.56 -5.99
CA ILE A 59 8.61 -11.34 -4.56
C ILE A 59 9.92 -11.36 -3.76
N ARG A 60 10.76 -12.36 -4.04
CA ARG A 60 12.04 -12.57 -3.35
C ARG A 60 13.18 -12.11 -4.24
N ARG A 61 14.09 -11.30 -3.70
CA ARG A 61 15.35 -10.93 -4.36
C ARG A 61 16.48 -11.05 -3.35
N LYS A 62 17.62 -11.61 -3.76
CA LYS A 62 18.87 -11.49 -3.01
C LYS A 62 19.40 -10.07 -3.23
N LEU A 63 19.17 -9.19 -2.25
CA LEU A 63 19.64 -7.81 -2.27
C LEU A 63 20.86 -7.71 -1.37
N GLY A 64 22.06 -7.81 -1.95
CA GLY A 64 23.32 -7.65 -1.21
C GLY A 64 23.34 -8.43 0.11
N GLN A 65 23.63 -7.74 1.22
CA GLN A 65 23.73 -8.29 2.58
C GLN A 65 22.41 -8.18 3.38
N VAL A 66 21.27 -8.09 2.72
CA VAL A 66 19.97 -8.00 3.40
C VAL A 66 19.60 -9.34 4.04
N ASP A 67 19.19 -9.28 5.30
CA ASP A 67 18.65 -10.43 6.04
C ASP A 67 17.49 -11.09 5.28
N MET A 68 17.69 -12.35 4.89
CA MET A 68 16.72 -13.13 4.10
C MET A 68 15.40 -13.34 4.85
N THR A 69 15.40 -13.29 6.18
CA THR A 69 14.18 -13.36 7.00
C THR A 69 13.22 -12.23 6.64
N LEU A 70 13.73 -11.04 6.29
CA LEU A 70 12.91 -9.91 5.89
C LEU A 70 12.27 -10.12 4.50
N GLN A 71 12.95 -10.85 3.61
CA GLN A 71 12.40 -11.24 2.31
C GLN A 71 11.30 -12.31 2.46
N GLU A 72 11.46 -13.24 3.40
CA GLU A 72 10.42 -14.22 3.72
C GLU A 72 9.21 -13.58 4.39
N ASN A 73 9.43 -12.67 5.35
CA ASN A 73 8.36 -11.91 5.99
C ASN A 73 7.59 -11.05 4.97
N LYS A 74 8.27 -10.48 3.99
CA LYS A 74 7.64 -9.79 2.87
C LYS A 74 6.71 -10.70 2.09
N ALA A 75 7.11 -11.94 1.80
CA ALA A 75 6.23 -12.90 1.13
C ALA A 75 4.98 -13.20 1.97
N VAL A 76 5.14 -13.35 3.29
CA VAL A 76 4.00 -13.49 4.23
C VAL A 76 3.07 -12.27 4.17
N ASN A 77 3.62 -11.06 4.27
CA ASN A 77 2.85 -9.82 4.23
C ASN A 77 2.06 -9.68 2.93
N LEU A 78 2.71 -9.97 1.80
CA LEU A 78 2.05 -9.94 0.49
C LEU A 78 0.98 -11.03 0.37
N SER A 79 1.17 -12.20 0.98
CA SER A 79 0.14 -13.24 1.01
C SER A 79 -1.11 -12.85 1.81
N LEU A 80 -0.97 -11.94 2.78
CA LEU A 80 -2.10 -11.39 3.56
C LEU A 80 -2.82 -10.25 2.80
N ALA A 81 -2.06 -9.38 2.13
CA ALA A 81 -2.61 -8.22 1.42
C ALA A 81 -3.20 -8.59 0.05
N ALA A 82 -2.54 -9.48 -0.71
CA ALA A 82 -2.94 -9.79 -2.08
C ALA A 82 -4.38 -10.30 -2.22
N PRO A 83 -4.91 -11.15 -1.33
CA PRO A 83 -6.30 -11.58 -1.40
C PRO A 83 -7.31 -10.45 -1.22
N GLN A 84 -6.95 -9.33 -0.57
CA GLN A 84 -7.85 -8.17 -0.40
C GLN A 84 -8.05 -7.42 -1.72
N VAL A 85 -7.01 -7.39 -2.56
CA VAL A 85 -6.99 -6.66 -3.84
C VAL A 85 -7.38 -7.57 -5.01
N ASN A 86 -7.01 -8.83 -4.97
CA ASN A 86 -7.24 -9.76 -6.07
C ASN A 86 -8.73 -9.95 -6.36
N GLY A 87 -9.10 -9.86 -7.64
CA GLY A 87 -10.47 -10.02 -8.11
C GLY A 87 -11.37 -8.81 -7.86
N ILE A 88 -10.84 -7.65 -7.46
CA ILE A 88 -11.66 -6.44 -7.34
C ILE A 88 -12.11 -5.98 -8.73
N LEU A 89 -13.42 -5.90 -8.91
CA LEU A 89 -14.07 -5.38 -10.10
C LEU A 89 -14.19 -3.86 -9.98
N ILE A 90 -13.60 -3.14 -10.92
CA ILE A 90 -13.71 -1.68 -11.02
C ILE A 90 -14.72 -1.35 -12.13
N ARG A 91 -15.91 -0.88 -11.76
CA ARG A 91 -16.93 -0.45 -12.73
C ARG A 91 -16.66 0.97 -13.24
N PRO A 92 -17.26 1.36 -14.38
CA PRO A 92 -17.23 2.76 -14.83
C PRO A 92 -17.70 3.71 -13.71
N GLY A 93 -16.90 4.74 -13.45
CA GLY A 93 -17.15 5.72 -12.38
C GLY A 93 -16.77 5.28 -10.96
N GLU A 94 -16.27 4.05 -10.77
CA GLU A 94 -15.73 3.61 -9.49
C GLU A 94 -14.23 3.93 -9.36
N THR A 95 -13.79 4.14 -8.12
CA THR A 95 -12.39 4.40 -7.74
C THR A 95 -11.83 3.19 -7.02
N PHE A 96 -10.68 2.70 -7.48
CA PHE A 96 -9.89 1.71 -6.74
C PHE A 96 -9.04 2.41 -5.68
N SER A 97 -9.12 1.96 -4.42
CA SER A 97 -8.24 2.45 -3.35
C SER A 97 -7.58 1.28 -2.63
N PHE A 98 -6.25 1.20 -2.73
CA PHE A 98 -5.46 0.13 -2.12
C PHE A 98 -5.64 0.08 -0.60
N TRP A 99 -5.57 1.24 0.06
CA TRP A 99 -5.67 1.31 1.52
C TRP A 99 -7.09 1.21 2.05
N GLN A 100 -8.11 1.43 1.20
CA GLN A 100 -9.49 1.12 1.54
C GLN A 100 -9.73 -0.40 1.57
N LEU A 101 -9.06 -1.15 0.67
CA LEU A 101 -9.15 -2.60 0.58
C LEU A 101 -8.27 -3.34 1.59
N VAL A 102 -6.98 -2.98 1.67
CA VAL A 102 -6.01 -3.67 2.54
C VAL A 102 -6.11 -3.21 3.99
N GLY A 103 -6.38 -1.92 4.20
CA GLY A 103 -6.41 -1.29 5.52
C GLY A 103 -5.06 -1.37 6.26
N ASP A 104 -5.11 -1.22 7.58
CA ASP A 104 -3.89 -1.15 8.40
C ASP A 104 -3.15 -2.49 8.47
N THR A 105 -1.84 -2.46 8.25
CA THR A 105 -0.94 -3.62 8.40
C THR A 105 -0.40 -3.70 9.82
N THR A 106 -1.04 -4.49 10.68
CA THR A 106 -0.66 -4.63 12.10
C THR A 106 -0.21 -6.05 12.42
N GLU A 107 0.62 -6.21 13.45
CA GLU A 107 1.02 -7.54 13.96
C GLU A 107 -0.19 -8.40 14.35
N LYS A 108 -1.24 -7.78 14.91
CA LYS A 108 -2.49 -8.48 15.27
C LYS A 108 -3.18 -9.12 14.06
N LYS A 109 -3.02 -8.55 12.87
CA LYS A 109 -3.52 -9.09 11.60
C LYS A 109 -2.54 -10.08 10.95
N GLY A 110 -1.45 -10.44 11.63
CA GLY A 110 -0.44 -11.39 11.16
C GLY A 110 0.67 -10.77 10.31
N TYR A 111 0.66 -9.44 10.10
CA TYR A 111 1.75 -8.78 9.37
C TYR A 111 3.05 -8.85 10.17
N LYS A 112 4.14 -9.14 9.47
CA LYS A 112 5.48 -9.29 10.02
C LYS A 112 6.37 -8.11 9.65
N THR A 113 7.44 -7.94 10.41
CA THR A 113 8.49 -6.96 10.12
C THR A 113 9.21 -7.32 8.83
N GLY A 114 9.20 -6.41 7.87
CA GLY A 114 9.91 -6.54 6.60
C GLY A 114 10.70 -5.26 6.28
N LEU A 115 11.29 -5.22 5.09
CA LEU A 115 11.96 -4.01 4.61
C LEU A 115 10.95 -2.91 4.31
N THR A 116 11.25 -1.73 4.80
CA THR A 116 10.56 -0.48 4.52
C THR A 116 11.59 0.56 4.05
N ILE A 117 11.12 1.69 3.57
CA ILE A 117 11.96 2.86 3.30
C ILE A 117 11.59 3.90 4.35
N LYS A 118 12.60 4.51 4.97
CA LYS A 118 12.41 5.66 5.86
C LYS A 118 13.51 6.67 5.53
N GLU A 119 13.14 7.92 5.28
CA GLU A 119 14.10 8.99 4.95
C GLU A 119 15.06 8.59 3.80
N ASN A 120 14.51 7.98 2.74
CA ASN A 120 15.28 7.45 1.59
C ASN A 120 16.32 6.36 1.93
N ALA A 121 16.29 5.79 3.14
CA ALA A 121 17.16 4.71 3.57
C ALA A 121 16.37 3.42 3.82
N PRO A 122 16.98 2.24 3.60
CA PRO A 122 16.39 0.97 4.00
C PRO A 122 16.18 0.91 5.52
N ALA A 123 14.95 0.62 5.92
CA ALA A 123 14.54 0.45 7.31
C ALA A 123 13.79 -0.87 7.50
N LYS A 124 13.40 -1.14 8.74
CA LYS A 124 12.55 -2.29 9.10
C LYS A 124 11.25 -1.77 9.70
N GLY A 125 10.13 -2.33 9.27
CA GLY A 125 8.81 -1.98 9.77
C GLY A 125 7.78 -3.09 9.54
N ILE A 126 6.72 -3.08 10.33
CA ILE A 126 5.59 -4.01 10.18
C ILE A 126 4.93 -3.77 8.82
N GLY A 127 4.59 -4.84 8.11
CA GLY A 127 3.96 -4.72 6.79
C GLY A 127 4.94 -4.43 5.65
N GLY A 128 6.26 -4.57 5.88
CA GLY A 128 7.25 -4.43 4.82
C GLY A 128 6.91 -5.26 3.57
N GLY A 129 7.05 -4.63 2.40
CA GLY A 129 6.61 -5.20 1.12
C GLY A 129 5.46 -4.46 0.44
N MET A 130 4.65 -3.67 1.17
CA MET A 130 3.52 -2.95 0.57
C MET A 130 3.95 -1.96 -0.53
N CYS A 131 5.08 -1.26 -0.35
CA CYS A 131 5.67 -0.39 -1.38
C CYS A 131 5.85 -1.12 -2.73
N GLN A 132 6.37 -2.35 -2.73
CA GLN A 132 6.49 -3.10 -3.99
C GLN A 132 5.11 -3.39 -4.59
N PHE A 133 4.13 -3.70 -3.75
CA PHE A 133 2.80 -4.06 -4.21
C PHE A 133 2.07 -2.85 -4.81
N THR A 134 2.09 -1.71 -4.13
CA THR A 134 1.51 -0.46 -4.63
C THR A 134 2.21 0.01 -5.89
N ASN A 135 3.54 -0.09 -5.96
CA ASN A 135 4.29 0.26 -7.17
C ASN A 135 3.96 -0.68 -8.34
N LEU A 136 3.74 -1.97 -8.09
CA LEU A 136 3.29 -2.91 -9.12
C LEU A 136 1.91 -2.53 -9.66
N ILE A 137 0.97 -2.19 -8.77
CA ILE A 137 -0.38 -1.75 -9.17
C ILE A 137 -0.28 -0.46 -9.99
N HIS A 138 0.49 0.53 -9.51
CA HIS A 138 0.72 1.78 -10.22
C HIS A 138 1.30 1.54 -11.62
N TRP A 139 2.30 0.67 -11.74
CA TRP A 139 2.89 0.29 -13.03
C TRP A 139 1.86 -0.32 -13.99
N MET A 140 0.97 -1.19 -13.51
CA MET A 140 -0.10 -1.76 -14.34
C MET A 140 -1.12 -0.69 -14.77
N ILE A 141 -1.47 0.23 -13.87
CA ILE A 141 -2.42 1.32 -14.15
C ILE A 141 -1.92 2.24 -15.26
N LEU A 142 -0.62 2.55 -15.30
CA LEU A 142 -0.01 3.38 -16.36
C LEU A 142 -0.18 2.81 -17.77
N HIS A 143 -0.43 1.51 -17.90
CA HIS A 143 -0.66 0.83 -19.18
C HIS A 143 -2.15 0.56 -19.45
N SER A 144 -3.04 1.21 -18.70
CA SER A 144 -4.49 1.00 -18.75
C SER A 144 -5.21 2.34 -19.00
N PRO A 145 -6.49 2.32 -19.41
CA PRO A 145 -7.28 3.54 -19.58
C PRO A 145 -7.75 4.15 -18.24
N LEU A 146 -7.32 3.62 -17.09
CA LEU A 146 -7.67 4.15 -15.78
C LEU A 146 -6.98 5.51 -15.54
N THR A 147 -7.67 6.39 -14.81
CA THR A 147 -7.11 7.67 -14.38
C THR A 147 -6.51 7.54 -12.99
N ILE A 148 -5.29 8.05 -12.80
CA ILE A 148 -4.65 8.15 -11.49
C ILE A 148 -5.21 9.38 -10.78
N VAL A 149 -5.99 9.17 -9.72
CA VAL A 149 -6.59 10.25 -8.92
C VAL A 149 -5.72 10.65 -7.72
N GLU A 150 -4.91 9.72 -7.21
CA GLU A 150 -4.08 9.90 -6.03
C GLU A 150 -2.86 8.97 -6.08
N HIS A 151 -1.69 9.50 -5.73
CA HIS A 151 -0.44 8.75 -5.59
C HIS A 151 0.49 9.47 -4.62
N HIS A 152 1.06 8.74 -3.67
CA HIS A 152 1.99 9.28 -2.66
C HIS A 152 3.37 8.67 -2.85
N HIS A 153 4.40 9.51 -2.85
CA HIS A 153 5.79 9.08 -2.84
C HIS A 153 6.30 8.98 -1.40
N HIS A 154 7.49 8.40 -1.23
CA HIS A 154 8.14 8.18 0.07
C HIS A 154 8.67 9.50 0.66
N ASP A 155 7.76 10.37 1.07
CA ASP A 155 8.05 11.76 1.44
C ASP A 155 8.31 11.93 2.96
N GLY A 156 8.64 10.83 3.65
CA GLY A 156 9.12 10.81 5.04
C GLY A 156 8.08 10.35 6.09
N LEU A 157 6.79 10.37 5.76
CA LEU A 157 5.70 9.77 6.56
C LEU A 157 5.00 8.69 5.73
N ASP A 158 5.65 7.53 5.64
CA ASP A 158 5.08 6.29 5.12
C ASP A 158 4.41 5.45 6.21
#